data_AF-A0AAI8GJN0-F1
#
_entry.id   AF-A0AAI8GJN0-F1
#
_cell.length_a   1.000
_cell.length_b   1.000
_cell.length_c   1.000
_cell.angle_alpha   90.00
_cell.angle_beta   90.00
_cell.angle_gamma   90.00
#
_symmetry.space_group_name_H-M   'P 1'
#
loop_
_entity.id
_entity.type
_entity.pdbx_description
1 polymer ?
#
loop_
_entity_poly.entity_id
_entity_poly.type
_entity_poly.pdbx_seq_one_letter_code
_entity_poly.pdbx_strand_id
1 'polypeptide(L)'
;MILFGTNPIAWSNDDDRRLGAHISLEQCLDETAKIGFDGIEKGHKLPTDPAGLKSVLEPRGLKFVSGWHSLNLLTNSIEEEKAAMQPFLDVLKAMGCKVIIVCETSNAIHGADDAALADRPVLSDAEWAKFGAGVEALAEFSASQGISLVYHHHMGTVVETEAEIDKLMEFTGPHAKLLLDTGHCTFGGGNPEAVAKKYMHRVGHIHAKNVRPVIADQVRNEKLSFLEGVRRGVFTVPGDTEGGVNFTPVLKIAAEHGYEGWIVIEAEQDPDVRNPFEYQSLGLKSLKGFAKDAGLI
;
A
#
# COMPACT_ATOMS: atom_id res chain seq x y z
N MET A 1 11.79 13.51 -8.34
CA MET A 1 11.25 14.36 -7.24
C MET A 1 10.38 13.51 -6.34
N ILE A 2 10.51 13.67 -5.01
CA ILE A 2 9.70 12.97 -4.01
C ILE A 2 8.40 13.72 -3.74
N LEU A 3 7.29 12.98 -3.60
CA LEU A 3 5.99 13.49 -3.19
C LEU A 3 5.48 12.68 -1.98
N PHE A 4 4.80 13.36 -1.06
CA PHE A 4 4.23 12.74 0.13
C PHE A 4 2.72 12.64 0.01
N GLY A 5 2.20 11.42 0.05
CA GLY A 5 0.77 11.13 0.00
C GLY A 5 0.24 10.56 1.30
N THR A 6 -1.08 10.48 1.39
CA THR A 6 -1.78 9.66 2.40
C THR A 6 -2.79 8.76 1.71
N ASN A 7 -3.15 7.66 2.36
CA ASN A 7 -4.32 6.88 1.99
C ASN A 7 -5.52 7.31 2.86
N PRO A 8 -6.74 7.41 2.29
CA PRO A 8 -7.94 7.80 3.05
C PRO A 8 -8.37 6.77 4.11
N ILE A 9 -7.76 5.58 4.14
CA ILE A 9 -8.07 4.49 5.09
C ILE A 9 -7.98 4.90 6.56
N ALA A 10 -7.20 5.95 6.89
CA ALA A 10 -7.13 6.52 8.23
C ALA A 10 -8.42 7.26 8.65
N TRP A 11 -9.17 7.80 7.69
CA TRP A 11 -10.45 8.51 7.91
C TRP A 11 -11.66 7.63 7.65
N SER A 12 -11.63 6.80 6.62
CA SER A 12 -12.71 5.89 6.25
C SER A 12 -12.13 4.60 5.73
N ASN A 13 -12.25 3.54 6.53
CA ASN A 13 -11.48 2.33 6.30
C ASN A 13 -12.06 1.48 5.16
N ASP A 14 -11.21 0.95 4.29
CA ASP A 14 -11.64 0.13 3.15
C ASP A 14 -11.77 -1.37 3.51
N ASP A 15 -11.02 -1.85 4.50
CA ASP A 15 -11.06 -3.24 4.99
C ASP A 15 -12.26 -3.47 5.92
N ASP A 16 -12.49 -2.55 6.88
CA ASP A 16 -13.66 -2.52 7.76
C ASP A 16 -14.39 -1.18 7.65
N ARG A 17 -15.35 -1.12 6.72
CA ARG A 17 -16.10 0.11 6.41
C ARG A 17 -16.97 0.66 7.56
N ARG A 18 -17.04 -0.02 8.71
CA ARG A 18 -17.66 0.52 9.92
C ARG A 18 -16.77 1.59 10.55
N LEU A 19 -15.45 1.44 10.47
CA LEU A 19 -14.48 2.39 11.03
C LEU A 19 -14.47 3.67 10.20
N GLY A 20 -14.81 4.80 10.83
CA GLY A 20 -14.88 6.09 10.14
C GLY A 20 -16.04 6.22 9.16
N ALA A 21 -17.08 5.38 9.27
CA ALA A 21 -18.26 5.44 8.42
C ALA A 21 -18.91 6.83 8.42
N HIS A 22 -18.91 7.49 9.59
CA HIS A 22 -19.50 8.81 9.82
C HIS A 22 -18.66 9.98 9.29
N ILE A 23 -17.37 9.77 8.98
CA ILE A 23 -16.47 10.81 8.45
C ILE A 23 -16.75 11.02 6.97
N SER A 24 -17.06 12.26 6.56
CA SER A 24 -17.38 12.55 5.16
C SER A 24 -16.12 12.59 4.28
N LEU A 25 -16.30 12.46 2.96
CA LEU A 25 -15.20 12.61 2.01
C LEU A 25 -14.62 14.04 2.09
N GLU A 26 -15.47 15.05 2.22
CA GLU A 26 -15.07 16.45 2.31
C GLU A 26 -14.17 16.68 3.52
N GLN A 27 -14.54 16.15 4.69
CA GLN A 27 -13.69 16.25 5.88
C GLN A 27 -12.32 15.60 5.64
N CYS A 28 -12.28 14.37 5.13
CA CYS A 28 -11.03 13.67 4.83
C CYS A 28 -10.12 14.47 3.88
N LEU A 29 -10.69 15.02 2.80
CA LEU A 29 -9.93 15.78 1.81
C LEU A 29 -9.50 17.16 2.33
N ASP A 30 -10.35 17.86 3.08
CA ASP A 30 -10.02 19.16 3.69
C ASP A 30 -8.90 19.01 4.72
N GLU A 31 -8.97 17.96 5.55
CA GLU A 31 -7.93 17.62 6.52
C GLU A 31 -6.63 17.23 5.82
N THR A 32 -6.68 16.37 4.79
CA THR A 32 -5.50 15.98 3.99
C THR A 32 -4.77 17.21 3.42
N ALA A 33 -5.51 18.16 2.83
CA ALA A 33 -4.95 19.39 2.30
C ALA A 33 -4.39 20.29 3.40
N LYS A 34 -5.11 20.43 4.53
CA LYS A 34 -4.68 21.24 5.67
C LYS A 34 -3.41 20.70 6.34
N ILE A 35 -3.21 19.38 6.36
CA ILE A 35 -1.99 18.74 6.88
C ILE A 35 -0.79 19.02 5.96
N GLY A 36 -1.02 19.22 4.66
CA GLY A 36 0.01 19.56 3.68
C GLY A 36 0.59 18.36 2.93
N PHE A 37 -0.23 17.33 2.69
CA PHE A 37 0.09 16.27 1.74
C PHE A 37 0.03 16.79 0.29
N ASP A 38 0.85 16.21 -0.57
CA ASP A 38 0.86 16.52 -2.00
C ASP A 38 -0.30 15.81 -2.76
N GLY A 39 -0.86 14.77 -2.17
CA GLY A 39 -1.92 13.99 -2.78
C GLY A 39 -2.52 12.92 -1.86
N ILE A 40 -3.54 12.25 -2.39
CA ILE A 40 -4.26 11.18 -1.71
C ILE A 40 -4.50 9.99 -2.66
N GLU A 41 -4.44 8.78 -2.12
CA GLU A 41 -4.80 7.56 -2.85
C GLU A 41 -6.32 7.33 -2.93
N LYS A 42 -6.73 6.39 -3.78
CA LYS A 42 -8.12 5.95 -3.88
C LYS A 42 -8.58 5.24 -2.61
N GLY A 43 -9.73 5.68 -2.08
CA GLY A 43 -10.55 4.90 -1.15
C GLY A 43 -12.00 4.78 -1.62
N HIS A 44 -12.83 3.97 -0.96
CA HIS A 44 -14.20 3.69 -1.42
C HIS A 44 -15.11 4.93 -1.54
N LYS A 45 -14.89 5.96 -0.72
CA LYS A 45 -15.72 7.19 -0.76
C LYS A 45 -15.39 8.12 -1.91
N LEU A 46 -14.20 8.02 -2.52
CA LEU A 46 -13.82 8.87 -3.66
C LEU A 46 -14.63 8.49 -4.91
N PRO A 47 -14.95 9.47 -5.79
CA PRO A 47 -15.49 9.19 -7.13
C PRO A 47 -14.62 8.19 -7.91
N THR A 48 -15.23 7.49 -8.86
CA THR A 48 -14.55 6.46 -9.67
C THR A 48 -14.23 6.90 -11.09
N ASP A 49 -14.73 8.07 -11.51
CA ASP A 49 -14.46 8.65 -12.82
C ASP A 49 -13.51 9.88 -12.71
N PRO A 50 -12.78 10.21 -13.79
CA PRO A 50 -11.80 11.29 -13.75
C PRO A 50 -12.40 12.68 -13.49
N ALA A 51 -13.62 12.96 -13.95
CA ALA A 51 -14.24 14.27 -13.76
C ALA A 51 -14.64 14.47 -12.29
N GLY A 52 -15.25 13.43 -11.69
CA GLY A 52 -15.52 13.37 -10.26
C GLY A 52 -14.27 13.54 -9.42
N LEU A 53 -13.20 12.78 -9.70
CA LEU A 53 -11.94 12.90 -8.96
C LEU A 53 -11.35 14.32 -9.06
N LYS A 54 -11.29 14.92 -10.26
CA LYS A 54 -10.79 16.30 -10.43
C LYS A 54 -11.62 17.30 -9.63
N SER A 55 -12.94 17.20 -9.70
CA SER A 55 -13.85 18.12 -9.01
C SER A 55 -13.65 18.18 -7.49
N VAL A 56 -13.26 17.05 -6.87
CA VAL A 56 -13.08 16.99 -5.42
C VAL A 56 -11.63 17.27 -4.99
N LEU A 57 -10.64 17.00 -5.84
CA LEU A 57 -9.22 17.13 -5.51
C LEU A 57 -8.61 18.49 -5.89
N GLU A 58 -8.92 19.01 -7.08
CA GLU A 58 -8.32 20.25 -7.60
C GLU A 58 -8.56 21.49 -6.69
N PRO A 59 -9.77 21.71 -6.13
CA PRO A 59 -10.00 22.84 -5.22
C PRO A 59 -9.12 22.83 -3.96
N ARG A 60 -8.55 21.67 -3.63
CA ARG A 60 -7.71 21.43 -2.46
C ARG A 60 -6.23 21.33 -2.80
N GLY A 61 -5.87 21.48 -4.09
CA GLY A 61 -4.50 21.33 -4.56
C GLY A 61 -3.94 19.91 -4.43
N LEU A 62 -4.78 18.91 -4.24
CA LEU A 62 -4.37 17.52 -4.04
C LEU A 62 -4.21 16.81 -5.37
N LYS A 63 -3.15 16.02 -5.51
CA LYS A 63 -2.99 15.08 -6.63
C LYS A 63 -3.66 13.74 -6.32
N PHE A 64 -4.17 13.09 -7.35
CA PHE A 64 -4.54 11.68 -7.25
C PHE A 64 -3.27 10.84 -7.39
N VAL A 65 -2.92 10.13 -6.33
CA VAL A 65 -1.64 9.37 -6.25
C VAL A 65 -1.71 8.14 -7.16
N SER A 66 -2.64 7.25 -6.83
CA SER A 66 -2.94 5.98 -7.47
C SER A 66 -4.12 5.34 -6.72
N GLY A 67 -4.38 4.05 -6.94
CA GLY A 67 -5.21 3.24 -6.07
C GLY A 67 -4.98 1.75 -6.26
N TRP A 68 -5.63 0.98 -5.39
CA TRP A 68 -5.62 -0.48 -5.37
C TRP A 68 -6.46 -1.09 -6.49
N HIS A 69 -5.95 -2.17 -7.08
CA HIS A 69 -6.67 -3.09 -7.95
C HIS A 69 -6.40 -4.54 -7.55
N SER A 70 -7.46 -5.24 -7.16
CA SER A 70 -7.42 -6.66 -6.82
C SER A 70 -7.24 -7.52 -8.07
N LEU A 71 -6.13 -8.25 -8.13
CA LEU A 71 -5.95 -9.33 -9.10
C LEU A 71 -6.64 -10.61 -8.60
N ASN A 72 -7.05 -11.45 -9.55
CA ASN A 72 -7.52 -12.80 -9.29
C ASN A 72 -6.82 -13.82 -10.21
N LEU A 73 -5.51 -13.63 -10.42
CA LEU A 73 -4.70 -14.33 -11.42
C LEU A 73 -4.56 -15.84 -11.15
N LEU A 74 -4.79 -16.30 -9.92
CA LEU A 74 -4.80 -17.73 -9.61
C LEU A 74 -6.05 -18.44 -10.17
N THR A 75 -7.14 -17.71 -10.41
CA THR A 75 -8.41 -18.24 -10.92
C THR A 75 -8.75 -17.77 -12.33
N ASN A 76 -8.35 -16.55 -12.68
CA ASN A 76 -8.64 -15.92 -13.96
C ASN A 76 -7.51 -16.14 -14.98
N SER A 77 -7.86 -16.06 -16.26
CA SER A 77 -6.89 -15.93 -17.34
C SER A 77 -6.27 -14.53 -17.38
N ILE A 78 -5.09 -14.43 -17.99
CA ILE A 78 -4.40 -13.14 -18.18
C ILE A 78 -5.28 -12.14 -18.95
N GLU A 79 -6.05 -12.58 -19.94
CA GLU A 79 -6.92 -11.68 -20.71
C GLU A 79 -8.13 -11.17 -19.90
N GLU A 80 -8.68 -11.99 -19.01
CA GLU A 80 -9.73 -11.55 -18.06
C GLU A 80 -9.18 -10.51 -17.08
N GLU A 81 -7.97 -10.71 -16.55
CA GLU A 81 -7.30 -9.74 -15.68
C GLU A 81 -6.98 -8.43 -16.41
N LYS A 82 -6.47 -8.48 -17.65
CA LYS A 82 -6.25 -7.27 -18.47
C LYS A 82 -7.56 -6.50 -18.69
N ALA A 83 -8.64 -7.21 -19.00
CA ALA A 83 -9.95 -6.60 -19.19
C ALA A 83 -10.47 -5.96 -17.89
N ALA A 84 -10.26 -6.60 -16.73
CA ALA A 84 -10.62 -6.07 -15.43
C ALA A 84 -9.78 -4.84 -15.02
N MET A 85 -8.49 -4.83 -15.35
CA MET A 85 -7.57 -3.71 -15.08
C MET A 85 -7.87 -2.48 -15.94
N GLN A 86 -8.31 -2.67 -17.20
CA GLN A 86 -8.38 -1.60 -18.20
C GLN A 86 -9.18 -0.36 -17.77
N PRO A 87 -10.40 -0.47 -17.19
CA PRO A 87 -11.15 0.70 -16.76
C PRO A 87 -10.39 1.56 -15.74
N PHE A 88 -9.66 0.91 -14.83
CA PHE A 88 -8.90 1.64 -13.83
C PHE A 88 -7.61 2.25 -14.41
N LEU A 89 -6.95 1.57 -15.35
CA LEU A 89 -5.85 2.16 -16.12
C LEU A 89 -6.29 3.41 -16.89
N ASP A 90 -7.50 3.44 -17.43
CA ASP A 90 -8.04 4.63 -18.11
C ASP A 90 -8.24 5.81 -17.15
N VAL A 91 -8.73 5.55 -15.93
CA VAL A 91 -8.84 6.56 -14.87
C VAL A 91 -7.46 7.09 -14.47
N LEU A 92 -6.50 6.19 -14.21
CA LEU A 92 -5.14 6.54 -13.83
C LEU A 92 -4.45 7.40 -14.91
N LYS A 93 -4.59 7.05 -16.20
CA LYS A 93 -4.07 7.86 -17.32
C LYS A 93 -4.71 9.25 -17.34
N ALA A 94 -6.03 9.33 -17.20
CA ALA A 94 -6.76 10.60 -17.24
C ALA A 94 -6.44 11.52 -16.05
N MET A 95 -6.00 10.95 -14.93
CA MET A 95 -5.53 11.64 -13.74
C MET A 95 -4.01 11.91 -13.74
N GLY A 96 -3.27 11.43 -14.75
CA GLY A 96 -1.83 11.64 -14.87
C GLY A 96 -0.98 10.77 -13.93
N CYS A 97 -1.56 9.72 -13.35
CA CYS A 97 -0.88 8.77 -12.47
C CYS A 97 0.14 7.93 -13.26
N LYS A 98 1.13 7.41 -12.54
CA LYS A 98 2.24 6.63 -13.13
C LYS A 98 2.31 5.19 -12.65
N VAL A 99 1.53 4.84 -11.63
CA VAL A 99 1.52 3.51 -11.05
C VAL A 99 0.10 2.99 -10.94
N ILE A 100 -0.06 1.67 -11.01
CA ILE A 100 -1.25 0.93 -10.58
C ILE A 100 -0.80 -0.02 -9.47
N ILE A 101 -1.49 0.03 -8.32
CA ILE A 101 -1.16 -0.80 -7.17
C ILE A 101 -1.97 -2.08 -7.27
N VAL A 102 -1.32 -3.23 -7.26
CA VAL A 102 -2.00 -4.52 -7.40
C VAL A 102 -1.61 -5.50 -6.31
N CYS A 103 -2.51 -6.44 -6.02
CA CYS A 103 -2.23 -7.58 -5.18
C CYS A 103 -3.07 -8.78 -5.63
N GLU A 104 -2.54 -9.98 -5.51
CA GLU A 104 -3.31 -11.22 -5.71
C GLU A 104 -4.28 -11.44 -4.55
N THR A 105 -5.57 -11.49 -4.85
CA THR A 105 -6.64 -11.55 -3.84
C THR A 105 -7.64 -12.69 -4.03
N SER A 106 -7.53 -13.52 -5.07
CA SER A 106 -8.51 -14.57 -5.38
C SER A 106 -8.75 -15.57 -4.24
N ASN A 107 -7.75 -15.78 -3.39
CA ASN A 107 -7.82 -16.65 -2.21
C ASN A 107 -7.36 -15.95 -0.92
N ALA A 108 -7.23 -14.62 -0.95
CA ALA A 108 -6.75 -13.88 0.20
C ALA A 108 -7.76 -13.86 1.35
N ILE A 109 -7.26 -13.83 2.58
CA ILE A 109 -8.05 -13.88 3.80
C ILE A 109 -8.06 -12.57 4.60
N HIS A 110 -7.42 -11.50 4.10
CA HIS A 110 -7.33 -10.22 4.82
C HIS A 110 -8.71 -9.61 5.11
N GLY A 111 -9.70 -9.82 4.24
CA GLY A 111 -11.08 -9.39 4.45
C GLY A 111 -11.97 -10.39 5.20
N ALA A 112 -11.45 -11.54 5.65
CA ALA A 112 -12.22 -12.57 6.33
C ALA A 112 -12.09 -12.43 7.85
N ASP A 113 -13.20 -12.08 8.52
CA ASP A 113 -13.24 -11.84 9.96
C ASP A 113 -12.97 -13.11 10.80
N ASP A 114 -13.33 -14.27 10.25
CA ASP A 114 -13.29 -15.59 10.89
C ASP A 114 -12.04 -16.41 10.52
N ALA A 115 -11.17 -15.88 9.65
CA ALA A 115 -9.93 -16.54 9.25
C ALA A 115 -8.74 -15.94 10.01
N ALA A 116 -8.01 -16.76 10.75
CA ALA A 116 -6.76 -16.33 11.38
C ALA A 116 -5.71 -16.03 10.31
N LEU A 117 -4.91 -14.98 10.50
CA LEU A 117 -3.79 -14.68 9.59
C LEU A 117 -2.81 -15.86 9.45
N ALA A 118 -2.70 -16.71 10.47
CA ALA A 118 -1.88 -17.92 10.44
C ALA A 118 -2.35 -18.96 9.40
N ASP A 119 -3.60 -18.87 8.95
CA ASP A 119 -4.22 -19.81 7.99
C ASP A 119 -4.24 -19.26 6.56
N ARG A 120 -3.42 -18.23 6.28
CA ARG A 120 -3.34 -17.60 4.95
C ARG A 120 -2.95 -18.60 3.85
N PRO A 121 -3.33 -18.34 2.59
CA PRO A 121 -2.86 -19.14 1.47
C PRO A 121 -1.34 -19.01 1.29
N VAL A 122 -0.71 -20.10 0.89
CA VAL A 122 0.72 -20.17 0.54
C VAL A 122 0.83 -20.89 -0.80
N LEU A 123 1.49 -20.27 -1.78
CA LEU A 123 1.79 -20.94 -3.05
C LEU A 123 2.85 -22.02 -2.84
N SER A 124 2.65 -23.17 -3.47
CA SER A 124 3.68 -24.19 -3.58
C SER A 124 4.81 -23.72 -4.51
N ASP A 125 6.01 -24.30 -4.34
CA ASP A 125 7.17 -23.97 -5.18
C ASP A 125 6.91 -24.13 -6.69
N ALA A 126 6.03 -25.08 -7.07
CA ALA A 126 5.69 -25.34 -8.47
C ALA A 126 4.78 -24.27 -9.09
N GLU A 127 4.05 -23.50 -8.28
CA GLU A 127 3.10 -22.48 -8.76
C GLU A 127 3.77 -21.15 -9.07
N TRP A 128 4.89 -20.84 -8.43
CA TRP A 128 5.57 -19.55 -8.53
C TRP A 128 5.96 -19.15 -9.95
N ALA A 129 6.44 -20.09 -10.76
CA ALA A 129 6.82 -19.79 -12.14
C ALA A 129 5.63 -19.34 -12.99
N LYS A 130 4.47 -19.98 -12.83
CA LYS A 130 3.24 -19.60 -13.53
C LYS A 130 2.70 -18.27 -12.99
N PHE A 131 2.67 -18.12 -11.67
CA PHE A 131 2.18 -16.92 -11.01
C PHE A 131 3.00 -15.68 -11.40
N GLY A 132 4.33 -15.75 -11.28
CA GLY A 132 5.23 -14.66 -11.65
C GLY A 132 5.14 -14.30 -13.13
N ALA A 133 5.06 -15.28 -14.04
CA ALA A 133 4.87 -15.01 -15.46
C ALA A 133 3.54 -14.28 -15.75
N GLY A 134 2.48 -14.60 -15.03
CA GLY A 134 1.20 -13.89 -15.16
C GLY A 134 1.28 -12.45 -14.63
N VAL A 135 1.87 -12.23 -13.45
CA VAL A 135 2.09 -10.88 -12.91
C VAL A 135 2.93 -10.03 -13.87
N GLU A 136 3.99 -10.61 -14.44
CA GLU A 136 4.85 -9.93 -15.41
C GLU A 136 4.09 -9.58 -16.70
N ALA A 137 3.24 -10.47 -17.22
CA ALA A 137 2.42 -10.18 -18.41
C ALA A 137 1.42 -9.03 -18.16
N LEU A 138 0.85 -8.93 -16.96
CA LEU A 138 -0.01 -7.80 -16.57
C LEU A 138 0.80 -6.52 -16.38
N ALA A 139 2.03 -6.64 -15.85
CA ALA A 139 2.93 -5.51 -15.71
C ALA A 139 3.36 -4.96 -17.07
N GLU A 140 3.74 -5.81 -18.03
CA GLU A 140 4.03 -5.43 -19.41
C GLU A 140 2.83 -4.73 -20.06
N PHE A 141 1.62 -5.27 -19.87
CA PHE A 141 0.39 -4.66 -20.37
C PHE A 141 0.17 -3.24 -19.84
N SER A 142 0.27 -3.04 -18.52
CA SER A 142 0.16 -1.69 -17.93
C SER A 142 1.29 -0.75 -18.40
N ALA A 143 2.51 -1.27 -18.50
CA ALA A 143 3.69 -0.50 -18.91
C ALA A 143 3.59 -0.02 -20.35
N SER A 144 2.99 -0.82 -21.24
CA SER A 144 2.70 -0.42 -22.63
C SER A 144 1.77 0.80 -22.73
N GLN A 145 1.02 1.08 -21.65
CA GLN A 145 0.14 2.24 -21.52
C GLN A 145 0.75 3.39 -20.69
N GLY A 146 2.04 3.28 -20.34
CA GLY A 146 2.76 4.30 -19.56
C GLY A 146 2.49 4.29 -18.06
N ILE A 147 1.92 3.21 -17.52
CA ILE A 147 1.67 3.01 -16.09
C ILE A 147 2.48 1.79 -15.61
N SER A 148 3.27 1.94 -14.56
CA SER A 148 3.98 0.82 -13.95
C SER A 148 3.10 0.07 -12.95
N LEU A 149 3.00 -1.26 -13.10
CA LEU A 149 2.40 -2.10 -12.07
C LEU A 149 3.37 -2.24 -10.90
N VAL A 150 2.92 -1.84 -9.71
CA VAL A 150 3.62 -2.05 -8.44
C VAL A 150 2.87 -3.10 -7.63
N TYR A 151 3.51 -4.24 -7.41
CA TYR A 151 2.91 -5.34 -6.66
C TYR A 151 3.03 -5.06 -5.15
N HIS A 152 1.90 -5.05 -4.46
CA HIS A 152 1.77 -4.85 -3.04
C HIS A 152 1.80 -6.21 -2.32
N HIS A 153 2.93 -6.54 -1.70
CA HIS A 153 2.96 -7.65 -0.75
C HIS A 153 2.10 -7.28 0.46
N HIS A 154 1.25 -8.20 0.92
CA HIS A 154 0.18 -7.85 1.86
C HIS A 154 -0.13 -9.00 2.81
N MET A 155 -0.57 -8.64 4.02
CA MET A 155 -0.97 -9.62 5.03
C MET A 155 -2.17 -10.43 4.54
N GLY A 156 -2.23 -11.72 4.85
CA GLY A 156 -3.33 -12.61 4.49
C GLY A 156 -3.38 -12.96 3.00
N THR A 157 -2.29 -12.76 2.25
CA THR A 157 -2.19 -13.08 0.82
C THR A 157 -1.10 -14.12 0.55
N VAL A 158 -0.97 -14.53 -0.71
CA VAL A 158 0.09 -15.45 -1.16
C VAL A 158 1.49 -14.82 -1.22
N VAL A 159 1.59 -13.49 -1.14
CA VAL A 159 2.87 -12.77 -1.06
C VAL A 159 2.84 -11.88 0.17
N GLU A 160 3.30 -12.40 1.30
CA GLU A 160 3.29 -11.69 2.59
C GLU A 160 4.70 -11.55 3.17
N THR A 161 5.43 -12.67 3.25
CA THR A 161 6.72 -12.77 3.96
C THR A 161 7.89 -12.32 3.08
N GLU A 162 9.05 -12.03 3.71
CA GLU A 162 10.27 -11.68 2.96
C GLU A 162 10.67 -12.77 1.95
N ALA A 163 10.50 -14.05 2.29
CA ALA A 163 10.80 -15.16 1.37
C ALA A 163 9.87 -15.19 0.15
N GLU A 164 8.60 -14.83 0.33
CA GLU A 164 7.63 -14.76 -0.77
C GLU A 164 7.84 -13.50 -1.62
N ILE A 165 8.29 -12.39 -1.01
CA ILE A 165 8.76 -11.21 -1.75
C ILE A 165 9.98 -11.60 -2.60
N ASP A 166 10.96 -12.32 -2.03
CA ASP A 166 12.13 -12.80 -2.76
C ASP A 166 11.70 -13.67 -3.97
N LYS A 167 10.75 -14.60 -3.77
CA LYS A 167 10.17 -15.42 -4.84
C LYS A 167 9.45 -14.59 -5.91
N LEU A 168 8.61 -13.65 -5.51
CA LEU A 168 7.95 -12.75 -6.45
C LEU A 168 8.99 -12.01 -7.30
N MET A 169 10.05 -11.49 -6.68
CA MET A 169 11.11 -10.77 -7.40
C MET A 169 11.95 -11.69 -8.29
N GLU A 170 12.14 -12.96 -7.92
CA GLU A 170 12.81 -13.99 -8.74
C GLU A 170 12.03 -14.33 -10.01
N PHE A 171 10.70 -14.47 -9.90
CA PHE A 171 9.83 -14.94 -11.00
C PHE A 171 9.16 -13.82 -11.80
N THR A 172 9.49 -12.56 -11.53
CA THR A 172 8.98 -11.39 -12.28
C THR A 172 10.12 -10.49 -12.74
N GLY A 173 9.85 -9.63 -13.72
CA GLY A 173 10.79 -8.68 -14.31
C GLY A 173 10.87 -8.80 -15.84
N PRO A 174 11.17 -7.69 -16.55
CA PRO A 174 11.62 -6.40 -16.02
C PRO A 174 10.52 -5.38 -15.68
N HIS A 175 9.26 -5.63 -16.05
CA HIS A 175 8.17 -4.67 -15.96
C HIS A 175 7.55 -4.59 -14.58
N ALA A 176 7.33 -5.72 -13.90
CA ALA A 176 6.74 -5.70 -12.56
C ALA A 176 7.68 -5.00 -11.57
N LYS A 177 7.12 -4.04 -10.84
CA LYS A 177 7.80 -3.31 -9.76
C LYS A 177 7.26 -3.75 -8.41
N LEU A 178 8.02 -3.45 -7.37
CA LEU A 178 7.61 -3.65 -5.98
C LEU A 178 6.98 -2.38 -5.44
N LEU A 179 5.83 -2.51 -4.77
CA LEU A 179 5.43 -1.56 -3.74
C LEU A 179 6.06 -2.05 -2.44
N LEU A 180 7.02 -1.28 -1.91
CA LEU A 180 7.62 -1.60 -0.62
C LEU A 180 6.75 -0.99 0.48
N ASP A 181 6.00 -1.86 1.16
CA ASP A 181 5.23 -1.46 2.33
C ASP A 181 6.00 -1.84 3.60
N THR A 182 6.42 -0.83 4.35
CA THR A 182 7.24 -1.06 5.54
C THR A 182 6.49 -1.78 6.66
N GLY A 183 5.18 -1.60 6.74
CA GLY A 183 4.34 -2.16 7.80
C GLY A 183 3.96 -3.59 7.52
N HIS A 184 3.43 -3.88 6.32
CA HIS A 184 3.14 -5.25 5.90
C HIS A 184 4.41 -6.12 5.90
N CYS A 185 5.56 -5.58 5.47
CA CYS A 185 6.83 -6.30 5.52
C CYS A 185 7.19 -6.68 6.97
N THR A 186 7.11 -5.71 7.90
CA THR A 186 7.42 -5.93 9.32
C THR A 186 6.41 -6.89 9.97
N PHE A 187 5.12 -6.76 9.66
CA PHE A 187 4.08 -7.59 10.26
C PHE A 187 4.15 -9.05 9.76
N GLY A 188 4.50 -9.25 8.48
CA GLY A 188 4.81 -10.54 7.88
C GLY A 188 6.14 -11.15 8.34
N GLY A 189 6.84 -10.52 9.30
CA GLY A 189 8.08 -11.02 9.91
C GLY A 189 9.35 -10.70 9.12
N GLY A 190 9.27 -9.89 8.06
CA GLY A 190 10.41 -9.43 7.27
C GLY A 190 11.08 -8.18 7.85
N ASN A 191 12.23 -7.82 7.28
CA ASN A 191 12.90 -6.56 7.58
C ASN A 191 12.83 -5.62 6.35
N PRO A 192 12.10 -4.49 6.42
CA PRO A 192 11.98 -3.59 5.28
C PRO A 192 13.31 -2.97 4.84
N GLU A 193 14.28 -2.81 5.74
CA GLU A 193 15.65 -2.39 5.36
C GLU A 193 16.35 -3.46 4.51
N ALA A 194 16.19 -4.74 4.87
CA ALA A 194 16.78 -5.85 4.11
C ALA A 194 16.16 -5.97 2.72
N VAL A 195 14.82 -5.88 2.64
CA VAL A 195 14.08 -5.86 1.37
C VAL A 195 14.50 -4.67 0.50
N ALA A 196 14.62 -3.47 1.09
CA ALA A 196 15.12 -2.29 0.39
C ALA A 196 16.53 -2.51 -0.16
N LYS A 197 17.48 -3.06 0.62
CA LYS A 197 18.85 -3.35 0.15
C LYS A 197 18.87 -4.26 -1.07
N LYS A 198 17.99 -5.27 -1.12
CA LYS A 198 17.91 -6.22 -2.24
C LYS A 198 17.24 -5.60 -3.47
N TYR A 199 16.13 -4.88 -3.27
CA TYR A 199 15.18 -4.62 -4.35
C TYR A 199 14.83 -3.15 -4.61
N MET A 200 15.50 -2.16 -3.98
CA MET A 200 15.18 -0.75 -4.19
C MET A 200 15.22 -0.34 -5.68
N HIS A 201 16.10 -0.93 -6.48
CA HIS A 201 16.15 -0.73 -7.93
C HIS A 201 14.88 -1.19 -8.70
N ARG A 202 14.01 -1.99 -8.07
CA ARG A 202 12.68 -2.38 -8.59
C ARG A 202 11.51 -1.78 -7.80
N VAL A 203 11.76 -0.96 -6.78
CA VAL A 203 10.69 -0.30 -6.02
C VAL A 203 10.14 0.85 -6.86
N GLY A 204 8.84 0.81 -7.15
CA GLY A 204 8.13 1.86 -7.89
C GLY A 204 7.26 2.75 -7.00
N HIS A 205 6.93 2.29 -5.80
CA HIS A 205 6.04 2.98 -4.85
C HIS A 205 6.39 2.57 -3.43
N ILE A 206 6.28 3.49 -2.46
CA ILE A 206 6.57 3.19 -1.05
C ILE A 206 5.34 3.52 -0.21
N HIS A 207 4.88 2.54 0.56
CA HIS A 207 3.96 2.78 1.66
C HIS A 207 4.76 2.84 2.98
N ALA A 208 4.73 4.01 3.62
CA ALA A 208 5.34 4.27 4.91
C ALA A 208 4.35 3.93 6.04
N LYS A 209 4.07 2.63 6.18
CA LYS A 209 3.21 2.05 7.22
C LYS A 209 4.05 1.63 8.43
N ASN A 210 3.65 2.02 9.63
CA ASN A 210 4.29 1.61 10.88
C ASN A 210 3.45 0.54 11.57
N VAL A 211 4.06 -0.23 12.46
CA VAL A 211 3.42 -1.36 13.16
C VAL A 211 3.65 -1.23 14.65
N ARG A 212 2.61 -1.39 15.47
CA ARG A 212 2.71 -1.54 16.93
C ARG A 212 3.09 -2.98 17.26
N PRO A 213 4.35 -3.28 17.67
CA PRO A 213 4.81 -4.66 17.82
C PRO A 213 4.00 -5.47 18.84
N VAL A 214 3.57 -4.82 19.92
CA VAL A 214 2.74 -5.45 20.96
C VAL A 214 1.43 -6.00 20.39
N ILE A 215 0.76 -5.25 19.51
CA ILE A 215 -0.50 -5.69 18.90
C ILE A 215 -0.24 -6.75 17.83
N ALA A 216 0.83 -6.60 17.03
CA ALA A 216 1.23 -7.61 16.05
C ALA A 216 1.51 -8.97 16.71
N ASP A 217 2.19 -8.96 17.87
CA ASP A 217 2.45 -10.17 18.65
C ASP A 217 1.16 -10.78 19.22
N GLN A 218 0.21 -9.96 19.68
CA GLN A 218 -1.12 -10.43 20.11
C GLN A 218 -1.84 -11.14 18.96
N VAL A 219 -1.89 -10.54 17.77
CA VAL A 219 -2.55 -11.13 16.60
C VAL A 219 -1.95 -12.49 16.26
N ARG A 220 -0.62 -12.62 16.28
CA ARG A 220 0.06 -13.90 16.02
C ARG A 220 -0.22 -14.94 17.12
N ASN A 221 -0.09 -14.55 18.38
CA ASN A 221 -0.21 -15.47 19.52
C ASN A 221 -1.64 -15.94 19.76
N GLU A 222 -2.62 -15.06 19.55
CA GLU A 222 -4.05 -15.35 19.72
C GLU A 222 -4.70 -15.87 18.43
N LYS A 223 -3.94 -15.97 17.33
CA LYS A 223 -4.42 -16.40 16.00
C LYS A 223 -5.63 -15.60 15.52
N LEU A 224 -5.49 -14.27 15.54
CA LEU A 224 -6.56 -13.37 15.15
C LEU A 224 -6.57 -13.15 13.63
N SER A 225 -7.72 -12.71 13.12
CA SER A 225 -7.84 -12.24 11.74
C SER A 225 -7.12 -10.92 11.53
N PHE A 226 -6.88 -10.58 10.26
CA PHE A 226 -6.29 -9.29 9.89
C PHE A 226 -7.16 -8.12 10.37
N LEU A 227 -8.47 -8.20 10.11
CA LEU A 227 -9.44 -7.19 10.52
C LEU A 227 -9.47 -6.97 12.03
N GLU A 228 -9.36 -8.04 12.82
CA GLU A 228 -9.24 -7.91 14.27
C GLU A 228 -7.93 -7.21 14.67
N GLY A 229 -6.82 -7.52 13.99
CA GLY A 229 -5.57 -6.78 14.15
C GLY A 229 -5.71 -5.28 13.86
N VAL A 230 -6.41 -4.93 12.78
CA VAL A 230 -6.72 -3.53 12.41
C VAL A 230 -7.55 -2.85 13.50
N ARG A 231 -8.63 -3.49 13.98
CA ARG A 231 -9.48 -2.95 15.07
C ARG A 231 -8.71 -2.75 16.37
N ARG A 232 -7.72 -3.60 16.65
CA ARG A 232 -6.81 -3.44 17.80
C ARG A 232 -5.71 -2.41 17.58
N GLY A 233 -5.61 -1.82 16.39
CA GLY A 233 -4.62 -0.80 16.06
C GLY A 233 -3.23 -1.38 15.81
N VAL A 234 -3.11 -2.49 15.08
CA VAL A 234 -1.80 -3.06 14.72
C VAL A 234 -0.95 -2.09 13.91
N PHE A 235 -1.57 -1.28 13.04
CA PHE A 235 -0.87 -0.29 12.23
C PHE A 235 -0.93 1.12 12.83
N THR A 236 0.08 1.91 12.50
CA THR A 236 0.16 3.33 12.86
C THR A 236 1.03 4.10 11.86
N VAL A 237 1.18 5.39 12.08
CA VAL A 237 1.94 6.33 11.25
C VAL A 237 3.44 6.33 11.61
N PRO A 238 4.31 6.83 10.71
CA PRO A 238 5.69 7.13 11.05
C PRO A 238 5.80 8.09 12.24
N GLY A 239 6.70 7.81 13.17
CA GLY A 239 6.95 8.66 14.34
C GLY A 239 6.00 8.49 15.53
N ASP A 240 4.98 7.63 15.42
CA ASP A 240 4.27 7.15 16.62
C ASP A 240 5.26 6.37 17.52
N THR A 241 5.29 6.72 18.80
CA THR A 241 6.17 6.10 19.81
C THR A 241 5.83 4.64 20.09
N GLU A 242 4.61 4.20 19.77
CA GLU A 242 4.21 2.79 19.88
C GLU A 242 4.65 1.96 18.66
N GLY A 243 5.12 2.61 17.58
CA GLY A 243 5.52 1.96 16.35
C GLY A 243 6.96 1.41 16.38
N GLY A 244 7.19 0.29 15.70
CA GLY A 244 8.47 -0.43 15.68
C GLY A 244 9.29 -0.30 14.39
N VAL A 245 8.77 0.35 13.34
CA VAL A 245 9.48 0.45 12.06
C VAL A 245 10.52 1.56 12.09
N ASN A 246 11.76 1.24 11.73
CA ASN A 246 12.82 2.22 11.53
C ASN A 246 12.87 2.67 10.06
N PHE A 247 12.33 3.86 9.77
CA PHE A 247 12.19 4.37 8.41
C PHE A 247 13.49 4.91 7.81
N THR A 248 14.37 5.53 8.61
CA THR A 248 15.56 6.22 8.10
C THR A 248 16.49 5.32 7.26
N PRO A 249 16.80 4.07 7.67
CA PRO A 249 17.60 3.17 6.84
C PRO A 249 16.97 2.85 5.48
N VAL A 250 15.65 2.61 5.44
CA VAL A 250 14.92 2.34 4.19
C VAL A 250 14.99 3.54 3.25
N LEU A 251 14.73 4.74 3.77
CA LEU A 251 14.76 5.97 2.99
C LEU A 251 16.18 6.36 2.54
N LYS A 252 17.21 6.01 3.33
CA LYS A 252 18.60 6.20 2.93
C LYS A 252 18.96 5.33 1.73
N ILE A 253 18.55 4.07 1.74
CA ILE A 253 18.73 3.17 0.59
C ILE A 253 17.97 3.69 -0.63
N ALA A 254 16.77 4.24 -0.44
CA ALA A 254 16.01 4.90 -1.50
C ALA A 254 16.78 6.08 -2.10
N ALA A 255 17.40 6.92 -1.26
CA ALA A 255 18.22 8.05 -1.71
C ALA A 255 19.46 7.58 -2.49
N GLU A 256 20.15 6.56 -1.99
CA GLU A 256 21.33 5.97 -2.65
C GLU A 256 21.01 5.38 -4.03
N HIS A 257 19.77 4.95 -4.26
CA HIS A 257 19.28 4.45 -5.55
C HIS A 257 18.63 5.55 -6.41
N GLY A 258 18.60 6.80 -5.96
CA GLY A 258 17.96 7.90 -6.67
C GLY A 258 16.45 7.71 -6.84
N TYR A 259 15.78 7.13 -5.84
CA TYR A 259 14.34 6.93 -5.87
C TYR A 259 13.60 8.25 -6.12
N GLU A 260 12.66 8.21 -7.06
CA GLU A 260 11.75 9.32 -7.34
C GLU A 260 10.33 8.77 -7.43
N GLY A 261 9.39 9.38 -6.70
CA GLY A 261 8.03 8.89 -6.67
C GLY A 261 7.30 9.29 -5.40
N TRP A 262 6.29 8.51 -5.08
CA TRP A 262 5.42 8.72 -3.94
C TRP A 262 5.89 7.93 -2.73
N ILE A 263 5.89 8.60 -1.58
CA ILE A 263 5.94 7.94 -0.26
C ILE A 263 4.61 8.23 0.41
N VAL A 264 3.78 7.19 0.56
CA VAL A 264 2.40 7.32 1.03
C VAL A 264 2.30 6.82 2.46
N ILE A 265 1.71 7.62 3.34
CA ILE A 265 1.34 7.13 4.67
C ILE A 265 0.02 6.38 4.53
N GLU A 266 0.07 5.09 4.83
CA GLU A 266 -1.07 4.19 4.78
C GLU A 266 -1.08 3.48 6.13
N ALA A 267 -2.12 3.73 6.94
CA ALA A 267 -2.20 3.20 8.30
C ALA A 267 -3.66 3.10 8.72
N GLU A 268 -4.16 1.88 8.70
CA GLU A 268 -5.50 1.49 9.11
C GLU A 268 -5.63 1.64 10.62
N GLN A 269 -6.49 2.56 11.04
CA GLN A 269 -6.78 2.82 12.44
C GLN A 269 -8.27 3.07 12.61
N ASP A 270 -8.79 2.87 13.82
CA ASP A 270 -10.11 3.37 14.21
C ASP A 270 -10.01 4.89 14.46
N PRO A 271 -10.63 5.73 13.63
CA PRO A 271 -10.53 7.19 13.77
C PRO A 271 -11.18 7.73 15.05
N ASP A 272 -12.08 6.98 15.69
CA ASP A 272 -12.68 7.36 16.98
C ASP A 272 -11.69 7.18 18.15
N VAL A 273 -10.69 6.32 17.96
CA VAL A 273 -9.63 6.03 18.94
C VAL A 273 -8.31 6.73 18.60
N ARG A 274 -8.08 6.98 17.31
CA ARG A 274 -6.85 7.52 16.74
C ARG A 274 -7.21 8.61 15.72
N ASN A 275 -7.38 9.83 16.22
CA ASN A 275 -7.85 10.94 15.39
C ASN A 275 -6.99 11.09 14.11
N PRO A 276 -7.58 11.00 12.91
CA PRO A 276 -6.81 10.92 11.69
C PRO A 276 -6.05 12.22 11.39
N PHE A 277 -6.60 13.39 11.71
CA PHE A 277 -5.88 14.66 11.55
C PHE A 277 -4.60 14.70 12.38
N GLU A 278 -4.67 14.30 13.65
CA GLU A 278 -3.52 14.29 14.57
C GLU A 278 -2.46 13.27 14.15
N TYR A 279 -2.88 12.03 13.89
CA TYR A 279 -1.95 10.95 13.52
C TYR A 279 -1.32 11.21 12.15
N GLN A 280 -2.08 11.63 11.15
CA GLN A 280 -1.51 11.92 9.83
C GLN A 280 -0.62 13.17 9.84
N SER A 281 -0.90 14.16 10.70
CA SER A 281 0.01 15.29 10.95
C SER A 281 1.35 14.84 11.56
N LEU A 282 1.30 13.97 12.58
CA LEU A 282 2.50 13.36 13.18
C LEU A 282 3.28 12.55 12.15
N GLY A 283 2.57 11.72 11.38
CA GLY A 283 3.08 10.88 10.32
C GLY A 283 3.86 11.70 9.29
N LEU A 284 3.22 12.70 8.70
CA LEU A 284 3.83 13.51 7.65
C LEU A 284 5.04 14.29 8.15
N LYS A 285 4.93 14.90 9.34
CA LYS A 285 6.04 15.64 9.96
C LYS A 285 7.25 14.73 10.18
N SER A 286 7.02 13.54 10.75
CA SER A 286 8.09 12.60 11.07
C SER A 286 8.71 12.02 9.82
N LEU A 287 7.88 11.62 8.84
CA LEU A 287 8.34 11.04 7.58
C LEU A 287 9.18 12.03 6.76
N LYS A 288 8.77 13.31 6.69
CA LYS A 288 9.60 14.37 6.07
C LYS A 288 10.92 14.58 6.82
N GLY A 289 10.91 14.49 8.15
CA GLY A 289 12.12 14.51 8.97
C GLY A 289 13.07 13.35 8.61
N PHE A 290 12.56 12.12 8.61
CA PHE A 290 13.34 10.92 8.26
C PHE A 290 13.88 10.99 6.82
N ALA A 291 13.09 11.47 5.86
CA ALA A 291 13.51 11.64 4.47
C ALA A 291 14.65 12.65 4.34
N LYS A 292 14.59 13.77 5.09
CA LYS A 292 15.66 14.76 5.14
C LYS A 292 16.94 14.19 5.77
N ASP A 293 16.81 13.50 6.91
CA ASP A 293 17.95 12.89 7.59
C ASP A 293 18.61 11.79 6.75
N ALA A 294 17.83 11.10 5.91
CA ALA A 294 18.29 10.12 4.94
C ALA A 294 18.94 10.73 3.68
N GLY A 295 18.85 12.05 3.47
CA GLY A 295 19.31 12.72 2.24
C GLY A 295 18.44 12.44 1.02
N LEU A 296 17.19 12.03 1.22
CA LEU A 296 16.23 11.74 0.15
C LEU A 296 15.55 13.02 -0.38
N ILE A 297 15.44 14.05 0.46
CA ILE A 297 14.91 15.39 0.14
C ILE A 297 15.78 16.51 0.71
#